data_AF-A0A2N6C9T1-F1
#
_entry.id   AF-A0A2N6C9T1-F1
#
_cell.length_a   1.000
_cell.length_b   1.000
_cell.length_c   1.000
_cell.angle_alpha   90.00
_cell.angle_beta   90.00
_cell.angle_gamma   90.00
#
_symmetry.space_group_name_H-M   'P 1'
#
loop_
_entity.id
_entity.type
_entity.pdbx_description
1 polymer ?
#
loop_
_entity_poly.entity_id
_entity_poly.type
_entity_poly.pdbx_seq_one_letter_code
_entity_poly.pdbx_strand_id
1 'polypeptide(L)' 'MNNGHAGPRKEKPDPQRMAVLRALPLEIKQLITGEEAQAFIYKEELPESLLEKLKDYLENID' A
#
# COMPACT_ATOMS: atom_id res chain seq x y z
N MET A 1 23.44 9.77 4.89
CA MET A 1 22.32 8.81 4.76
C MET A 1 21.03 9.48 5.22
N ASN A 2 19.93 9.18 4.52
CA ASN A 2 18.52 9.35 4.92
C ASN A 2 17.96 10.77 4.82
N ASN A 3 17.08 10.97 3.83
CA ASN A 3 15.68 11.38 4.03
C ASN A 3 14.99 11.36 2.66
N GLY A 4 14.32 10.24 2.36
CA GLY A 4 13.41 10.13 1.22
C GLY A 4 12.27 11.14 1.42
N HIS A 5 12.46 12.34 0.88
CA HIS A 5 11.42 13.35 0.81
C HIS A 5 10.39 12.86 -0.21
N ALA A 6 9.38 12.11 0.25
CA ALA A 6 8.08 12.18 -0.40
C ALA A 6 7.63 13.63 -0.26
N GLY A 7 7.89 14.45 -1.29
CA GLY A 7 7.41 15.82 -1.36
C GLY A 7 5.89 15.86 -1.15
N PRO A 8 5.30 17.04 -0.91
CA PRO A 8 3.87 17.16 -0.67
C PRO A 8 3.11 16.58 -1.86
N ARG A 9 2.54 15.37 -1.68
CA ARG A 9 1.68 14.76 -2.69
C ARG A 9 0.47 15.67 -2.86
N LYS A 10 0.26 16.13 -4.09
CA LYS A 10 -0.82 17.05 -4.44
C LYS A 10 -2.19 16.38 -4.35
N GLU A 11 -2.23 15.06 -4.46
CA GLU A 11 -3.46 14.28 -4.38
C GLU A 11 -3.80 13.95 -2.93
N LYS A 12 -5.10 13.93 -2.63
CA LYS A 12 -5.58 13.53 -1.31
C LYS A 12 -5.55 11.99 -1.22
N PRO A 13 -5.20 11.42 -0.07
CA PRO A 13 -5.30 9.99 0.12
C PRO A 13 -6.77 9.55 -0.04
N ASP A 14 -6.98 8.49 -0.80
CA ASP A 14 -8.29 7.92 -1.02
C ASP A 14 -8.77 7.23 0.27
N PRO A 15 -9.91 7.67 0.85
CA PRO A 15 -10.39 7.13 2.11
C PRO A 15 -10.80 5.65 2.02
N GLN A 16 -11.28 5.19 0.85
CA GLN A 16 -11.62 3.79 0.62
C GLN A 16 -10.35 2.94 0.59
N ARG A 17 -9.31 3.39 -0.13
CA ARG A 17 -8.02 2.68 -0.17
C ARG A 17 -7.35 2.66 1.21
N MET A 18 -7.42 3.74 1.98
CA MET A 18 -6.96 3.73 3.37
C MET A 18 -7.72 2.73 4.24
N ALA A 19 -9.03 2.56 4.02
CA ALA A 19 -9.82 1.58 4.76
C ALA A 19 -9.39 0.14 4.41
N VAL A 20 -9.16 -0.14 3.11
CA VAL A 20 -8.64 -1.44 2.65
C VAL A 20 -7.29 -1.74 3.27
N LEU A 21 -6.32 -0.81 3.20
CA LEU A 21 -4.99 -1.01 3.76
C LEU A 21 -5.03 -1.29 5.28
N ARG A 22 -5.95 -0.63 6.00
CA ARG A 22 -6.17 -0.86 7.44
C ARG A 22 -6.84 -2.21 7.74
N ALA A 23 -7.71 -2.66 6.85
CA ALA A 23 -8.43 -3.92 6.96
C ALA A 23 -7.53 -5.14 6.65
N LEU A 24 -6.39 -4.95 5.98
CA LEU A 24 -5.44 -6.05 5.74
C LEU A 24 -4.96 -6.69 7.04
N PRO A 25 -4.70 -8.01 7.05
CA PRO A 25 -4.08 -8.71 8.18
C PRO A 25 -2.72 -8.13 8.56
N LEU A 26 -2.31 -8.35 9.80
CA LEU A 26 -1.03 -7.85 10.32
C LEU A 26 0.16 -8.38 9.51
N GLU A 27 0.14 -9.66 9.14
CA GLU A 27 1.16 -10.31 8.33
C GLU A 27 1.35 -9.62 6.96
N ILE A 28 0.27 -9.32 6.25
CA ILE A 28 0.34 -8.60 4.98
C ILE A 28 0.84 -7.17 5.17
N LYS A 29 0.37 -6.47 6.21
CA LYS A 29 0.82 -5.11 6.53
C LYS A 29 2.32 -5.05 6.84
N GLN A 30 2.90 -6.10 7.40
CA GLN A 30 4.35 -6.18 7.64
C GLN A 30 5.16 -6.38 6.35
N LEU A 31 4.56 -6.95 5.31
CA LEU A 31 5.20 -7.16 4.00
C LEU A 31 5.14 -5.91 3.11
N ILE A 32 4.17 -5.02 3.34
CA ILE A 32 3.97 -3.79 2.58
C ILE A 32 4.90 -2.68 3.09
N THR A 33 5.66 -2.06 2.18
CA THR A 33 6.52 -0.93 2.55
C THR A 33 5.73 0.38 2.67
N GLY A 34 6.31 1.37 3.34
CA GLY A 34 5.69 2.70 3.42
C GLY A 34 5.47 3.35 2.05
N GLU A 35 6.36 3.10 1.08
CA GLU A 35 6.23 3.59 -0.29
C GLU A 35 5.07 2.91 -1.03
N GLU A 36 4.97 1.58 -0.91
CA GLU A 36 3.87 0.80 -1.51
C GLU A 36 2.51 1.19 -0.91
N ALA A 37 2.43 1.31 0.41
CA ALA A 37 1.23 1.76 1.11
C ALA A 37 0.81 3.17 0.66
N GLN A 38 1.78 4.06 0.47
CA GLN A 38 1.52 5.39 -0.04
C GLN A 38 1.04 5.36 -1.48
N ALA A 39 1.73 4.65 -2.38
CA ALA A 39 1.31 4.52 -3.77
C ALA A 39 -0.12 4.00 -3.88
N PHE A 40 -0.48 3.04 -3.02
CA PHE A 40 -1.83 2.53 -2.90
C PHE A 40 -2.82 3.64 -2.52
N ILE A 41 -2.65 4.33 -1.39
CA ILE A 41 -3.63 5.33 -0.92
C ILE A 41 -3.73 6.55 -1.84
N TYR A 42 -2.67 6.91 -2.58
CA TYR A 42 -2.64 8.10 -3.44
C TYR A 42 -3.07 7.84 -4.89
N LYS A 43 -3.56 6.63 -5.22
CA LYS A 43 -3.92 6.26 -6.60
C LYS A 43 -2.76 6.36 -7.60
N GLU A 44 -1.54 6.27 -7.08
CA GLU A 44 -0.36 6.14 -7.91
C GLU A 44 -0.33 4.75 -8.55
N GLU A 45 0.56 4.57 -9.52
CA GLU A 45 0.81 3.27 -10.12
C GLU A 45 1.24 2.26 -9.05
N LEU A 46 0.55 1.12 -8.99
CA LEU A 46 0.82 0.10 -8.00
C LEU A 46 2.07 -0.68 -8.43
N PRO A 47 3.14 -0.73 -7.61
CA PRO A 47 4.31 -1.51 -7.94
C PRO A 47 3.97 -2.99 -8.00
N GLU A 48 4.59 -3.72 -8.94
CA GLU A 48 4.35 -5.17 -9.11
C GLU A 48 4.56 -5.94 -7.81
N SER A 49 5.58 -5.58 -7.01
CA SER A 49 5.86 -6.19 -5.71
C SER A 49 4.70 -6.08 -4.72
N LEU A 50 3.92 -4.99 -4.76
CA LEU A 50 2.73 -4.84 -3.93
C LEU A 50 1.59 -5.72 -4.44
N LEU A 51 1.42 -5.79 -5.76
CA LEU A 51 0.37 -6.60 -6.39
C LEU A 51 0.59 -8.08 -6.10
N GLU A 52 1.83 -8.58 -6.18
CA GLU A 52 2.17 -9.96 -5.85
C GLU A 52 1.78 -10.29 -4.39
N LYS A 53 2.20 -9.46 -3.42
CA LYS A 53 1.85 -9.65 -1.99
C LYS A 53 0.35 -9.68 -1.73
N LEU A 54 -0.39 -8.79 -2.40
CA LEU A 54 -1.85 -8.73 -2.27
C LEU A 54 -2.54 -9.91 -2.97
N LYS A 55 -2.00 -10.37 -4.10
CA LYS A 55 -2.53 -11.53 -4.81
C LYS A 55 -2.38 -12.80 -3.96
N ASP A 56 -1.20 -13.01 -3.39
CA ASP A 56 -0.96 -14.12 -2.45
C ASP A 56 -1.93 -14.07 -1.28
N TYR A 57 -2.22 -12.87 -0.75
CA TYR A 57 -3.23 -12.71 0.30
C TYR A 57 -4.63 -13.09 -0.19
N LEU A 58 -5.08 -12.56 -1.32
CA LEU A 58 -6.44 -12.75 -1.84
C LEU A 58 -6.71 -14.19 -2.25
N GLU A 59 -5.72 -14.92 -2.75
CA GLU A 59 -5.84 -16.35 -3.09
C GLU A 59 -5.93 -17.25 -1.84
N ASN A 60 -5.46 -16.77 -0.68
CA ASN A 60 -5.52 -17.49 0.60
C ASN A 60 -6.74 -17.11 1.46
N ILE A 61 -7.74 -16.40 0.91
CA ILE A 61 -9.02 -16.15 1.58
C ILE A 61 -9.99 -17.29 1.19
N ASP A 62 -10.05 -18.35 2.00
CA ASP A 62 -11.08 -19.42 1.94
C ASP A 62 -12.49 -18.90 2.36
#